data_AF-A0A1V2J2N7-F1
#
_entry.id   AF-A0A1V2J2N7-F1
#
_cell.length_a   1.000
_cell.length_b   1.000
_cell.length_c   1.000
_cell.angle_alpha   90.00
_cell.angle_beta   90.00
_cell.angle_gamma   90.00
#
_symmetry.space_group_name_H-M   'P 1'
#
loop_
_entity.id
_entity.type
_entity.pdbx_description
1 polymer ?
#
loop_
_entity_poly.entity_id
_entity_poly.type
_entity_poly.pdbx_seq_one_letter_code
_entity_poly.pdbx_strand_id
1 'polypeptide(L)'
;MRERHIQQIELDNFSQVAKAFDSDGVGDSVAYMNNAQNGLADLKQKFSRIEATAKKIEEMGTQLNATLRSSPANTPYNADAETYRYGSLSESPLNAPSEIKNFNNNDKIDLTNIQKQLNTPLHLVEKFSGARGEMQIHYLPSTHTSVLIVANDPGKPPMVIKVFGELRYQNLVT
;
A
#
# COMPACT_ATOMS: atom_id res chain seq x y z
N MET A 1 44.45 -28.81 6.55
CA MET A 1 43.51 -29.47 5.60
C MET A 1 42.59 -28.45 4.92
N ARG A 2 43.12 -27.53 4.10
CA ARG A 2 42.32 -26.69 3.18
C ARG A 2 43.03 -26.41 1.84
N GLU A 3 44.35 -26.53 1.76
CA GLU A 3 45.09 -26.27 0.52
C GLU A 3 45.05 -27.41 -0.51
N ARG A 4 44.85 -28.67 -0.09
CA ARG A 4 44.72 -29.81 -1.02
C ARG A 4 43.40 -29.85 -1.81
N HIS A 5 42.39 -29.06 -1.43
CA HIS A 5 41.09 -29.05 -2.11
C HIS A 5 41.00 -28.00 -3.22
N ILE A 6 41.70 -26.87 -3.08
CA ILE A 6 41.70 -25.80 -4.09
C ILE A 6 42.53 -26.20 -5.32
N GLN A 7 43.65 -26.91 -5.11
CA GLN A 7 44.47 -27.40 -6.23
C GLN A 7 43.75 -28.47 -7.07
N GLN A 8 42.87 -29.28 -6.47
CA GLN A 8 42.10 -30.28 -7.22
C GLN A 8 41.07 -29.63 -8.16
N ILE A 9 40.45 -28.54 -7.73
CA ILE A 9 39.42 -27.81 -8.51
C ILE A 9 40.06 -27.05 -9.69
N GLU A 10 41.26 -26.51 -9.53
CA GLU A 10 41.98 -25.84 -10.63
C GLU A 10 42.47 -26.84 -11.69
N LEU A 11 42.91 -28.04 -11.28
CA LEU A 11 43.33 -29.10 -12.20
C LEU A 11 42.16 -29.67 -13.02
N ASP A 12 40.98 -29.81 -12.42
CA ASP A 12 39.79 -30.31 -13.13
C ASP A 12 39.28 -29.29 -14.16
N ASN A 13 39.35 -27.99 -13.87
CA ASN A 13 39.00 -26.95 -14.83
C ASN A 13 40.02 -26.87 -15.99
N PHE A 14 41.31 -27.03 -15.71
CA PHE A 14 42.33 -27.00 -16.76
C PHE A 14 42.22 -28.23 -17.68
N SER A 15 41.89 -29.40 -17.15
CA SER A 15 41.65 -30.62 -17.95
C SER A 15 40.44 -30.46 -18.88
N GLN A 16 39.36 -29.80 -18.44
CA GLN A 16 38.20 -29.52 -19.29
C GLN A 16 38.51 -28.53 -20.42
N VAL A 17 39.33 -27.52 -20.14
CA VAL A 17 39.77 -26.55 -21.16
C VAL A 17 40.70 -27.21 -22.17
N ALA A 18 41.63 -28.07 -21.74
CA ALA A 18 42.52 -28.80 -22.64
C ALA A 18 41.75 -29.77 -23.57
N LYS A 19 40.73 -30.47 -23.05
CA LYS A 19 39.85 -31.34 -23.84
C LYS A 19 39.07 -30.61 -24.94
N ALA A 20 38.81 -29.30 -24.77
CA ALA A 20 38.15 -28.48 -25.79
C ALA A 20 39.07 -28.09 -26.96
N PHE A 21 40.39 -28.19 -26.79
CA PHE A 21 41.36 -27.92 -27.86
C PHE A 21 41.85 -29.19 -28.58
N ASP A 22 41.77 -30.35 -27.93
CA ASP A 22 42.24 -31.63 -28.50
C ASP A 22 41.16 -32.43 -29.26
N SER A 23 39.91 -32.00 -29.26
CA SER A 23 38.80 -32.70 -29.93
C SER A 23 38.28 -31.90 -31.13
N ASP A 24 38.01 -32.63 -32.22
CA ASP A 24 37.43 -32.24 -33.53
C ASP A 24 36.07 -31.48 -33.43
N GLY A 25 36.04 -30.34 -32.74
CA GLY A 25 34.84 -29.78 -32.09
C GLY A 25 34.46 -28.37 -32.50
N VAL A 26 34.58 -28.02 -33.79
CA VAL A 26 34.06 -26.74 -34.32
C VAL A 26 32.52 -26.71 -34.27
N GLY A 27 31.84 -27.87 -34.33
CA GLY A 27 30.38 -27.96 -34.33
C GLY A 27 29.72 -27.57 -33.00
N ASP A 28 30.24 -28.08 -31.88
CA ASP A 28 29.62 -27.85 -30.56
C ASP A 28 29.87 -26.43 -30.05
N SER A 29 31.09 -25.90 -30.24
CA SER A 29 31.44 -24.54 -29.85
C SER A 29 30.63 -23.47 -30.60
N VAL A 30 30.28 -23.70 -31.88
CA VAL A 30 29.37 -22.83 -32.65
C VAL A 30 27.92 -22.92 -32.14
N ALA A 31 27.45 -24.10 -31.76
CA ALA A 31 26.11 -24.27 -31.18
C ALA A 31 25.96 -23.53 -29.85
N TYR A 32 26.98 -23.57 -28.98
CA TYR A 32 26.99 -22.81 -27.73
C TYR A 32 26.96 -21.29 -27.96
N MET A 33 27.72 -20.77 -28.93
CA MET A 33 27.71 -19.34 -29.26
C MET A 33 26.37 -18.88 -29.83
N ASN A 34 25.73 -19.66 -30.70
CA ASN A 34 24.43 -19.32 -31.28
C ASN A 34 23.33 -19.29 -30.20
N ASN A 35 23.34 -20.25 -29.28
CA ASN A 35 22.40 -20.28 -28.16
C ASN A 35 22.58 -19.09 -27.21
N ALA A 36 23.82 -18.68 -26.94
CA ALA A 36 24.12 -17.49 -26.14
C ALA A 36 23.65 -16.19 -26.83
N GLN A 37 23.83 -16.07 -28.15
CA GLN A 37 23.34 -14.93 -28.92
C GLN A 37 21.80 -14.85 -28.95
N ASN A 38 21.12 -15.99 -29.12
CA ASN A 38 19.67 -16.06 -29.07
C ASN A 38 19.11 -15.68 -27.69
N GLY A 39 19.77 -16.15 -26.61
CA GLY A 39 19.40 -15.76 -25.25
C GLY A 39 19.55 -14.26 -24.99
N LEU A 40 20.59 -13.63 -25.55
CA LEU A 40 20.80 -12.19 -25.42
C LEU A 40 19.76 -11.37 -26.20
N ALA A 41 19.32 -11.84 -27.36
CA ALA A 41 18.26 -11.21 -28.15
C ALA A 41 16.90 -11.24 -27.42
N ASP A 42 16.54 -12.39 -26.84
CA ASP A 42 15.33 -12.54 -26.03
C ASP A 42 15.35 -11.64 -24.79
N LEU A 43 16.49 -11.53 -24.12
CA LEU A 43 16.65 -10.64 -22.97
C LEU A 43 16.46 -9.16 -23.36
N LYS A 44 17.04 -8.71 -24.47
CA LYS A 44 16.86 -7.36 -24.99
C LYS A 44 15.40 -7.06 -25.32
N GLN A 45 14.70 -8.03 -25.90
CA GLN A 45 13.28 -7.88 -26.19
C GLN A 45 12.45 -7.76 -24.91
N LYS A 46 12.76 -8.55 -23.87
CA LYS A 46 12.11 -8.47 -22.56
C LYS A 46 12.35 -7.10 -21.91
N PHE A 47 13.57 -6.58 -21.94
CA PHE A 47 13.87 -5.23 -21.43
C PHE A 47 13.09 -4.14 -22.17
N SER A 48 13.04 -4.18 -23.50
CA SER A 48 12.27 -3.22 -24.28
C SER A 48 10.77 -3.24 -23.94
N ARG A 49 10.19 -4.41 -23.70
CA ARG A 49 8.78 -4.54 -23.26
C ARG A 49 8.56 -3.96 -21.86
N ILE A 50 9.53 -4.11 -20.96
CA ILE A 50 9.47 -3.54 -19.60
C ILE A 50 9.53 -2.01 -19.68
N GLU A 51 10.41 -1.44 -20.49
CA GLU A 51 10.51 0.01 -20.71
C GLU A 51 9.22 0.58 -21.31
N ALA A 52 8.64 -0.10 -22.30
CA ALA A 52 7.35 0.30 -22.89
C ALA A 52 6.21 0.24 -21.86
N THR A 53 6.23 -0.75 -20.97
CA THR A 53 5.25 -0.89 -19.89
C THR A 53 5.42 0.20 -18.84
N ALA A 54 6.65 0.52 -18.44
CA ALA A 54 6.96 1.59 -17.50
C ALA A 54 6.51 2.95 -18.04
N LYS A 55 6.79 3.23 -19.32
CA LYS A 55 6.33 4.44 -19.99
C LYS A 55 4.81 4.54 -20.01
N LYS A 56 4.11 3.44 -20.29
CA LYS A 56 2.64 3.40 -20.25
C LYS A 56 2.10 3.67 -18.83
N ILE A 57 2.77 3.20 -17.78
CA ILE A 57 2.41 3.50 -16.38
C ILE A 57 2.61 4.98 -16.05
N GLU A 58 3.70 5.59 -16.52
CA GLU A 58 3.95 7.02 -16.39
C GLU A 58 2.92 7.86 -17.14
N GLU A 59 2.55 7.46 -18.36
CA GLU A 59 1.48 8.07 -19.15
C GLU A 59 0.12 7.94 -18.45
N MET A 60 -0.19 6.80 -17.83
CA MET A 60 -1.40 6.65 -17.02
C MET A 60 -1.39 7.57 -15.79
N GLY A 61 -0.24 7.71 -15.10
CA GLY A 61 -0.10 8.63 -13.96
C GLY A 61 -0.31 10.09 -14.35
N THR A 62 0.24 10.50 -15.50
CA THR A 62 0.04 11.87 -16.03
C THR A 62 -1.38 12.12 -16.50
N GLN A 63 -2.04 11.15 -17.13
CA GLN A 63 -3.46 11.24 -17.52
C GLN A 63 -4.39 11.29 -16.31
N LEU A 64 -4.12 10.53 -15.25
CA LEU A 64 -4.87 10.59 -14.00
C LEU A 64 -4.70 11.96 -13.33
N ASN A 65 -3.47 12.49 -13.26
CA ASN A 65 -3.21 13.82 -12.73
C ASN A 65 -3.88 14.93 -13.56
N ALA A 66 -3.89 14.81 -14.90
CA ALA A 66 -4.61 15.73 -15.78
C ALA A 66 -6.13 15.65 -15.57
N THR A 67 -6.69 14.45 -15.42
CA THR A 67 -8.13 14.22 -15.18
C THR A 67 -8.57 14.79 -13.83
N LEU A 68 -7.73 14.64 -12.78
CA LEU A 68 -7.99 15.25 -11.47
C LEU A 68 -7.93 16.78 -11.53
N ARG A 69 -7.07 17.36 -12.38
CA ARG A 69 -6.96 18.81 -12.61
C ARG A 69 -8.03 19.38 -13.55
N SER A 70 -8.63 18.56 -14.41
CA SER A 70 -9.72 18.93 -15.32
C SER A 70 -11.11 18.65 -14.77
N SER A 71 -11.22 18.06 -13.57
CA SER A 71 -12.44 18.19 -12.76
C SER A 71 -12.72 19.69 -12.63
N PRO A 72 -13.96 20.17 -12.81
CA PRO A 72 -14.25 21.59 -12.71
C PRO A 72 -13.89 22.08 -11.31
N ALA A 73 -12.71 22.70 -11.21
CA ALA A 73 -12.40 23.62 -10.14
C ALA A 73 -13.39 24.78 -10.28
N ASN A 74 -14.11 25.07 -9.20
CA ASN A 74 -15.12 26.14 -9.06
C ASN A 74 -16.56 25.76 -9.45
N THR A 75 -17.15 24.85 -8.69
CA THR A 75 -18.29 25.32 -7.90
C THR A 75 -17.73 25.82 -6.58
N PRO A 76 -18.02 27.05 -6.12
CA PRO A 76 -17.86 27.34 -4.70
C PRO A 76 -18.76 26.32 -3.99
N TYR A 77 -18.16 25.26 -3.44
CA TYR A 77 -18.84 24.46 -2.46
C TYR A 77 -19.16 25.46 -1.37
N ASN A 78 -20.43 25.86 -1.25
CA ASN A 78 -20.92 26.37 0.01
C ASN A 78 -20.58 25.24 0.98
N ALA A 79 -19.52 25.44 1.76
CA ALA A 79 -19.07 24.50 2.76
C ALA A 79 -20.07 24.56 3.92
N ASP A 80 -21.29 24.16 3.62
CA ASP A 80 -22.29 23.84 4.61
C ASP A 80 -21.69 22.71 5.43
N ALA A 81 -21.54 22.97 6.73
CA ALA A 81 -21.00 22.00 7.65
C ALA A 81 -21.86 20.73 7.61
N GLU A 82 -21.28 19.60 7.19
CA GLU A 82 -21.99 18.33 7.19
C GLU A 82 -21.85 17.65 8.56
N THR A 83 -22.89 16.93 8.98
CA THR A 83 -22.83 16.10 10.20
C THR A 83 -23.09 14.64 9.84
N TYR A 84 -22.06 13.82 9.99
CA TYR A 84 -22.11 12.38 9.77
C TYR A 84 -22.55 11.68 11.05
N ARG A 85 -23.74 11.08 11.03
CA ARG A 85 -24.38 10.47 12.20
C ARG A 85 -24.23 8.96 12.17
N TYR A 86 -23.85 8.38 13.30
CA TYR A 86 -23.78 6.93 13.49
C TYR A 86 -24.77 6.49 14.58
N GLY A 87 -25.70 5.61 14.22
CA GLY A 87 -26.72 5.10 15.13
C GLY A 87 -26.24 3.93 15.99
N SER A 88 -25.29 3.14 15.49
CA SER A 88 -24.77 1.95 16.15
C SER A 88 -23.35 1.61 15.70
N LEU A 89 -22.61 0.90 16.58
CA LEU A 89 -21.25 0.40 16.28
C LEU A 89 -21.19 -0.48 15.02
N SER A 90 -22.29 -1.14 14.67
CA SER A 90 -22.39 -2.06 13.52
C SER A 90 -22.45 -1.36 12.17
N GLU A 91 -22.66 -0.03 12.12
CA GLU A 91 -22.67 0.74 10.87
C GLU A 91 -21.27 0.95 10.30
N SER A 92 -20.23 0.77 11.11
CA SER A 92 -18.83 0.95 10.69
C SER A 92 -17.90 -0.07 11.34
N PRO A 93 -18.12 -1.37 11.08
CA PRO A 93 -17.35 -2.43 11.71
C PRO A 93 -15.91 -2.47 11.19
N LEU A 94 -14.98 -3.00 11.99
CA LEU A 94 -13.56 -3.12 11.63
C LEU A 94 -13.31 -3.75 10.24
N ASN A 95 -14.09 -4.75 9.84
CA ASN A 95 -13.92 -5.46 8.57
C ASN A 95 -14.58 -4.77 7.36
N ALA A 96 -15.43 -3.78 7.59
CA ALA A 96 -16.03 -2.94 6.55
C ALA A 96 -16.23 -1.50 7.08
N PRO A 97 -15.14 -0.74 7.28
CA PRO A 97 -15.22 0.62 7.79
C PRO A 97 -15.99 1.54 6.84
N SER A 98 -16.83 2.42 7.39
CA SER A 98 -17.41 3.54 6.67
C SER A 98 -16.32 4.52 6.24
N GLU A 99 -16.51 5.12 5.06
CA GLU A 99 -15.62 6.12 4.51
C GLU A 99 -16.34 7.46 4.36
N ILE A 100 -15.79 8.51 4.97
CA ILE A 100 -16.23 9.89 4.78
C ILE A 100 -15.28 10.58 3.81
N LYS A 101 -15.80 11.03 2.67
CA LYS A 101 -15.03 11.69 1.61
C LYS A 101 -15.15 13.21 1.71
N ASN A 102 -14.10 13.92 1.32
CA ASN A 102 -14.06 15.38 1.27
C ASN A 102 -14.35 16.07 2.62
N PHE A 103 -13.90 15.46 3.73
CA PHE A 103 -14.14 15.98 5.07
C PHE A 103 -13.38 17.29 5.28
N ASN A 104 -14.07 18.30 5.81
CA ASN A 104 -13.50 19.62 6.08
C ASN A 104 -13.59 19.99 7.57
N ASN A 105 -12.95 21.10 7.95
CA ASN A 105 -12.83 21.50 9.36
C ASN A 105 -14.16 21.86 10.04
N ASN A 106 -15.19 22.21 9.28
CA ASN A 106 -16.50 22.58 9.80
C ASN A 106 -17.39 21.35 10.01
N ASP A 107 -17.09 20.24 9.34
CA ASP A 107 -17.87 19.01 9.44
C ASP A 107 -17.76 18.38 10.83
N LYS A 108 -18.80 17.62 11.17
CA LYS A 108 -18.94 16.93 12.46
C LYS A 108 -19.19 15.43 12.27
N ILE A 109 -18.70 14.64 13.22
CA ILE A 109 -19.07 13.24 13.40
C ILE A 109 -19.85 13.14 14.71
N ASP A 110 -21.11 12.75 14.62
CA ASP A 110 -22.02 12.61 15.74
C ASP A 110 -22.08 11.14 16.17
N LEU A 111 -21.55 10.90 17.37
CA LEU A 111 -21.43 9.61 18.04
C LEU A 111 -22.34 9.53 19.27
N THR A 112 -23.29 10.46 19.45
CA THR A 112 -24.12 10.50 20.66
C THR A 112 -24.96 9.23 20.83
N ASN A 113 -25.38 8.60 19.73
CA ASN A 113 -26.07 7.31 19.80
C ASN A 113 -25.13 6.14 20.13
N ILE A 114 -23.85 6.22 19.73
CA ILE A 114 -22.81 5.26 20.13
C ILE A 114 -22.55 5.35 21.63
N GLN A 115 -22.41 6.57 22.17
CA GLN A 115 -22.27 6.81 23.60
C GLN A 115 -23.44 6.23 24.39
N LYS A 116 -24.68 6.43 23.91
CA LYS A 116 -25.89 5.83 24.49
C LYS A 116 -25.88 4.31 24.39
N GLN A 117 -25.50 3.74 23.24
CA GLN A 117 -25.43 2.29 23.03
C GLN A 117 -24.47 1.63 24.01
N LEU A 118 -23.30 2.22 24.23
CA LEU A 118 -22.30 1.72 25.17
C LEU A 118 -22.66 1.96 26.63
N ASN A 119 -23.56 2.91 26.90
CA ASN A 119 -23.91 3.40 28.23
C ASN A 119 -22.64 3.80 29.01
N THR A 120 -21.71 4.48 28.34
CA THR A 120 -20.41 4.90 28.88
C THR A 120 -19.96 6.13 28.09
N PRO A 121 -19.39 7.18 28.72
CA PRO A 121 -18.89 8.32 27.99
C PRO A 121 -17.74 7.92 27.06
N LEU A 122 -17.62 8.61 25.93
CA LEU A 122 -16.53 8.35 25.00
C LEU A 122 -15.30 9.19 25.37
N HIS A 123 -14.14 8.56 25.50
CA HIS A 123 -12.91 9.20 25.97
C HIS A 123 -11.78 9.02 24.97
N LEU A 124 -11.21 10.14 24.50
CA LEU A 124 -10.01 10.10 23.67
C LEU A 124 -8.81 9.65 24.52
N VAL A 125 -8.11 8.60 24.07
CA VAL A 125 -6.94 8.05 24.77
C VAL A 125 -5.71 8.06 23.88
N GLU A 126 -4.53 8.25 24.49
CA GLU A 126 -3.26 8.14 23.78
C GLU A 126 -2.87 6.68 23.52
N LYS A 127 -3.15 5.78 24.48
CA LYS A 127 -2.87 4.35 24.40
C LYS A 127 -4.18 3.56 24.44
N PHE A 128 -4.54 2.97 23.31
CA PHE A 128 -5.76 2.20 23.17
C PHE A 128 -5.61 0.81 23.80
N SER A 129 -6.39 0.53 24.84
CA SER A 129 -6.45 -0.76 25.52
C SER A 129 -7.62 -1.63 25.05
N GLY A 130 -8.62 -1.00 24.41
CA GLY A 130 -9.88 -1.63 24.04
C GLY A 130 -10.91 -1.64 25.17
N ALA A 131 -10.67 -0.89 26.25
CA ALA A 131 -11.65 -0.68 27.29
C ALA A 131 -12.88 0.04 26.71
N ARG A 132 -14.06 -0.30 27.22
CA ARG A 132 -15.33 0.24 26.70
C ARG A 132 -15.33 1.76 26.73
N GLY A 133 -15.71 2.38 25.60
CA GLY A 133 -15.79 3.83 25.46
C GLY A 133 -14.47 4.53 25.14
N GLU A 134 -13.34 3.82 25.06
CA GLU A 134 -12.10 4.40 24.54
C GLU A 134 -12.24 4.78 23.07
N MET A 135 -11.71 5.94 22.71
CA MET A 135 -11.59 6.41 21.34
C MET A 135 -10.16 6.79 21.00
N GLN A 136 -9.78 6.62 19.75
CA GLN A 136 -8.51 7.13 19.24
C GLN A 136 -8.68 7.74 17.85
N ILE A 137 -7.99 8.85 17.60
CA ILE A 137 -7.90 9.48 16.29
C ILE A 137 -6.46 9.38 15.83
N HIS A 138 -6.25 8.79 14.66
CA HIS A 138 -4.95 8.76 13.98
C HIS A 138 -5.04 9.59 12.72
N TYR A 139 -4.17 10.57 12.54
CA TYR A 139 -4.06 11.33 11.30
C TYR A 139 -2.78 10.94 10.57
N LEU A 140 -2.89 10.64 9.28
CA LEU A 140 -1.77 10.29 8.42
C LEU A 140 -1.56 11.36 7.34
N PRO A 141 -0.58 12.29 7.52
CA PRO A 141 -0.38 13.42 6.63
C PRO A 141 -0.07 13.03 5.17
N SER A 142 0.62 11.90 4.95
CA SER A 142 1.02 11.45 3.62
C SER A 142 -0.16 11.12 2.70
N THR A 143 -1.32 10.79 3.28
CA THR A 143 -2.55 10.44 2.55
C THR A 143 -3.70 11.37 2.87
N HIS A 144 -3.46 12.42 3.67
CA HIS A 144 -4.48 13.32 4.20
C HIS A 144 -5.72 12.58 4.72
N THR A 145 -5.50 11.53 5.51
CA THR A 145 -6.55 10.62 5.98
C THR A 145 -6.46 10.47 7.49
N SER A 146 -7.61 10.58 8.15
CA SER A 146 -7.79 10.23 9.55
C SER A 146 -8.53 8.91 9.73
N VAL A 147 -8.22 8.20 10.82
CA VAL A 147 -8.93 7.00 11.27
C VAL A 147 -9.41 7.25 12.69
N LEU A 148 -10.72 7.18 12.89
CA LEU A 148 -11.35 7.17 14.20
C LEU A 148 -11.67 5.73 14.59
N ILE A 149 -11.26 5.35 15.80
CA ILE A 149 -11.49 4.03 16.38
C ILE A 149 -12.32 4.24 17.65
N VAL A 150 -13.39 3.48 17.83
CA VAL A 150 -14.22 3.47 19.06
C VAL A 150 -14.29 2.05 19.59
N ALA A 151 -13.82 1.84 20.83
CA ALA A 151 -13.84 0.57 21.51
C ALA A 151 -15.26 0.16 21.92
N ASN A 152 -15.58 -1.12 21.70
CA ASN A 152 -16.81 -1.73 22.16
C ASN A 152 -16.63 -2.31 23.57
N ASP A 153 -16.37 -3.61 23.68
CA ASP A 153 -15.94 -4.26 24.92
C ASP A 153 -14.52 -4.79 24.75
N PRO A 154 -13.75 -4.97 25.84
CA PRO A 154 -12.50 -5.70 25.79
C PRO A 154 -12.66 -7.04 25.05
N GLY A 155 -11.83 -7.25 24.03
CA GLY A 155 -11.86 -8.46 23.19
C GLY A 155 -12.93 -8.47 22.09
N LYS A 156 -13.81 -7.47 21.99
CA LYS A 156 -14.71 -7.30 20.84
C LYS A 156 -14.08 -6.38 19.78
N PRO A 157 -14.37 -6.59 18.49
CA PRO A 157 -13.92 -5.68 17.44
C PRO A 157 -14.41 -4.25 17.68
N PRO A 158 -13.55 -3.23 17.49
CA PRO A 158 -13.95 -1.84 17.57
C PRO A 158 -14.76 -1.43 16.32
N MET A 159 -15.47 -0.31 16.45
CA MET A 159 -15.94 0.46 15.31
C MET A 159 -14.77 1.28 14.74
N VAL A 160 -14.68 1.37 13.42
CA VAL A 160 -13.63 2.12 12.72
C VAL A 160 -14.27 3.00 11.65
N ILE A 161 -13.96 4.29 11.64
CA ILE A 161 -14.40 5.24 10.60
C ILE A 161 -13.15 5.80 9.92
N LYS A 162 -13.11 5.72 8.59
CA LYS A 162 -12.04 6.30 7.78
C LYS A 162 -12.52 7.64 7.20
N VAL A 163 -11.69 8.67 7.36
CA VAL A 163 -12.03 10.05 7.01
C VAL A 163 -10.96 10.59 6.07
N PHE A 164 -11.34 10.94 4.85
CA PHE A 164 -10.46 11.63 3.91
C PHE A 164 -10.48 13.13 4.23
N GLY A 165 -9.60 13.53 5.15
CA GLY A 165 -9.47 14.85 5.74
C GLY A 165 -8.79 14.74 7.12
N GLU A 166 -8.41 15.87 7.69
CA GLU A 166 -7.90 15.91 9.07
C GLU A 166 -9.07 15.94 10.06
N LEU A 167 -9.32 14.81 10.73
CA LEU A 167 -10.28 14.73 11.83
C LEU A 167 -9.62 15.15 13.14
N ARG A 168 -10.25 16.08 13.87
CA ARG A 168 -9.81 16.51 15.21
C ARG A 168 -10.89 16.25 16.25
N TYR A 169 -10.51 16.28 17.52
CA TYR A 169 -11.46 16.09 18.63
C TYR A 169 -12.64 17.09 18.59
N GLN A 170 -12.39 18.34 18.21
CA GLN A 170 -13.42 19.38 18.07
C GLN A 170 -14.47 19.08 16.99
N ASN A 171 -14.21 18.11 16.11
CA ASN A 171 -15.16 17.65 15.10
C ASN A 171 -16.10 16.55 15.63
N LEU A 172 -15.86 16.02 16.82
CA LEU A 172 -16.70 14.99 17.41
C LEU A 172 -17.82 15.60 18.26
N VAL A 173 -19.00 14.99 18.18
CA VAL A 173 -20.16 15.24 19.05
C VAL A 173 -20.48 13.93 19.75
N THR A 174 -20.41 13.90 21.08
CA THR A 174 -20.53 12.69 21.91
C THR A 174 -21.54 12.88 23.02
#